data_AF-A0A533SN29-F1
#
_entry.id   AF-A0A533SN29-F1
#
_cell.length_a   1.000
_cell.length_b   1.000
_cell.length_c   1.000
_cell.angle_alpha   90.00
_cell.angle_beta   90.00
_cell.angle_gamma   90.00
#
_symmetry.space_group_name_H-M   'P 1'
#
loop_
_entity.id
_entity.type
_entity.pdbx_description
1 polymer ?
#
loop_
_entity_poly.entity_id
_entity_poly.type
_entity_poly.pdbx_seq_one_letter_code
_entity_poly.pdbx_strand_id
1 'polypeptide(L)' 'ILGVGAIQKRVVVLDNDAIAVRPMVYLSLTFDHRILDGDYADKFLMHIVTFLEKWE' A
#
# COMPACT_ATOMS: atom_id res chain seq x y z
N ILE A 1 13.28 3.22 5.19
CA ILE A 1 12.53 2.63 6.32
C ILE A 1 11.08 2.48 5.89
N LEU A 2 10.47 1.32 6.13
CA LEU A 2 9.05 1.05 5.88
C LEU A 2 8.29 1.07 7.21
N GLY A 3 7.36 2.02 7.35
CA GLY A 3 6.43 2.08 8.47
C GLY A 3 5.14 1.34 8.13
N VAL A 4 4.71 0.46 9.04
CA VAL A 4 3.47 -0.31 8.92
C VAL A 4 2.48 0.17 9.97
N GLY A 5 1.35 0.71 9.53
CA GLY A 5 0.27 1.12 10.41
C GLY A 5 -0.52 -0.05 10.99
N ALA A 6 -1.46 0.24 11.90
CA ALA A 6 -2.39 -0.77 12.38
C ALA A 6 -3.36 -1.22 11.27
N ILE A 7 -3.70 -2.51 11.25
CA ILE A 7 -4.75 -3.05 10.37
C ILE A 7 -6.11 -2.64 10.94
N GLN A 8 -6.96 -2.07 10.10
CA GLN A 8 -8.30 -1.61 10.47
C GLN A 8 -9.32 -2.01 9.41
N LYS A 9 -10.56 -2.29 9.82
CA LYS A 9 -11.66 -2.52 8.89
C LYS A 9 -12.08 -1.19 8.25
N ARG A 10 -12.11 -1.13 6.92
CA ARG A 10 -12.56 0.04 6.16
C ARG A 10 -13.59 -0.34 5.11
N VAL A 11 -14.49 0.59 4.84
CA VAL A 11 -15.43 0.50 3.73
C VAL A 11 -14.69 0.87 2.45
N VAL A 12 -14.71 0.01 1.44
CA VAL A 12 -14.09 0.22 0.13
C VAL A 12 -15.07 -0.13 -0.98
N VAL A 13 -14.89 0.50 -2.14
CA VAL A 13 -15.61 0.15 -3.38
C VAL A 13 -14.78 -0.88 -4.12
N LEU A 14 -15.42 -1.98 -4.52
CA LEU A 14 -14.81 -3.05 -5.32
C LEU A 14 -14.94 -2.73 -6.82
N ASP A 15 -14.19 -3.46 -7.66
CA ASP A 15 -14.20 -3.27 -9.13
C ASP A 15 -15.58 -3.47 -9.79
N ASN A 16 -16.50 -4.16 -9.11
CA ASN A 16 -17.87 -4.37 -9.56
C ASN A 16 -18.87 -3.33 -8.97
N ASP A 17 -18.37 -2.17 -8.55
CA ASP A 17 -19.11 -1.07 -7.91
C ASP A 17 -19.81 -1.44 -6.59
N ALA A 18 -19.53 -2.62 -6.03
CA ALA A 18 -20.09 -3.03 -4.74
C ALA A 18 -19.30 -2.41 -3.58
N ILE A 19 -20.02 -2.04 -2.52
CA ILE A 19 -19.42 -1.58 -1.26
C ILE A 19 -19.14 -2.80 -0.37
N ALA A 20 -17.92 -2.91 0.15
CA ALA A 20 -17.57 -3.98 1.08
C ALA A 20 -16.63 -3.51 2.19
N VAL A 21 -16.66 -4.21 3.33
CA VAL A 21 -15.70 -4.00 4.43
C VAL A 21 -14.48 -4.89 4.19
N ARG A 22 -13.28 -4.30 4.23
CA ARG A 22 -11.99 -4.99 4.07
C ARG A 22 -10.99 -4.63 5.18
N PRO A 23 -10.12 -5.55 5.59
CA PRO A 23 -8.95 -5.20 6.39
C PRO A 23 -8.00 -4.37 5.51
N MET A 24 -7.69 -3.15 5.96
CA MET A 24 -6.78 -2.24 5.25
C MET A 24 -5.66 -1.82 6.19
N VAL A 25 -4.50 -1.53 5.62
CA VAL A 25 -3.31 -1.05 6.33
C VAL A 25 -2.71 0.14 5.59
N TYR A 26 -2.13 1.09 6.31
CA TYR A 26 -1.31 2.15 5.72
C TYR A 26 0.15 1.72 5.73
N LEU A 27 0.81 1.83 4.57
CA LEU A 27 2.25 1.69 4.43
C LEU A 27 2.87 3.06 4.14
N SER A 28 4.00 3.35 4.77
CA SER A 28 4.75 4.58 4.57
C SER A 28 6.21 4.26 4.30
N LEU A 29 6.75 4.76 3.20
CA LEU A 29 8.14 4.54 2.83
C LEU A 29 8.93 5.84 2.96
N THR A 30 9.96 5.82 3.80
CA THR A 30 10.98 6.87 3.84
C THR A 30 12.26 6.35 3.20
N PHE A 31 12.84 7.14 2.31
CA PHE A 31 14.08 6.81 1.60
C PHE A 31 14.99 8.04 1.52
N ASP A 32 16.24 7.82 1.13
CA ASP A 32 17.21 8.91 0.97
C ASP A 32 17.05 9.55 -0.41
N HIS A 33 16.44 10.75 -0.41
CA HIS A 33 16.21 11.53 -1.62
C HIS A 33 17.47 12.04 -2.33
N ARG A 34 18.64 11.94 -1.70
CA ARG A 34 19.92 12.30 -2.33
C ARG A 34 20.38 11.24 -3.33
N ILE A 35 19.86 10.02 -3.21
CA ILE A 35 20.27 8.85 -4.01
C ILE A 35 19.11 8.37 -4.88
N LEU A 36 17.89 8.43 -4.38
CA LEU A 36 16.68 7.96 -5.05
C LEU A 36 15.68 9.10 -5.27
N ASP A 37 14.96 9.06 -6.38
CA ASP A 37 13.81 9.94 -6.61
C ASP A 37 12.50 9.31 -6.13
N GLY A 38 11.43 10.11 -6.17
CA GLY A 38 10.10 9.67 -5.75
C GLY A 38 9.45 8.65 -6.69
N ASP A 39 9.77 8.66 -7.99
CA ASP A 39 9.15 7.76 -8.97
C ASP A 39 9.60 6.31 -8.72
N TYR A 40 10.91 6.09 -8.51
CA TYR A 40 11.42 4.76 -8.16
C TYR A 40 10.91 4.28 -6.80
N ALA A 41 10.85 5.16 -5.81
CA ALA A 41 10.37 4.81 -4.48
C ALA A 41 8.87 4.45 -4.49
N ASP A 42 8.05 5.18 -5.24
CA ASP A 42 6.61 4.92 -5.36
C ASP A 42 6.34 3.60 -6.09
N LYS A 43 7.05 3.34 -7.19
CA LYS A 43 6.98 2.05 -7.90
C LYS A 43 7.35 0.87 -7.00
N PHE A 44 8.38 1.02 -6.18
CA PHE A 44 8.77 -0.01 -5.21
C PHE A 44 7.68 -0.23 -4.16
N LEU A 45 7.11 0.82 -3.59
CA LEU A 45 6.01 0.70 -2.62
C LEU A 45 4.77 0.07 -3.24
N MET A 46 4.41 0.45 -4.46
CA MET A 46 3.29 -0.13 -5.23
C MET A 46 3.51 -1.63 -5.49
N HIS A 47 4.74 -2.04 -5.78
CA HIS A 47 5.07 -3.45 -5.97
C HIS A 47 4.85 -4.25 -4.67
N ILE A 48 5.24 -3.71 -3.51
CA ILE A 48 4.97 -4.33 -2.21
C ILE A 48 3.46 -4.46 -1.96
N VAL A 49 2.70 -3.38 -2.19
CA VAL A 49 1.23 -3.37 -2.02
C VAL A 49 0.60 -4.46 -2.88
N THR A 50 0.92 -4.48 -4.18
CA THR A 50 0.36 -5.46 -5.13
C THR A 50 0.70 -6.89 -4.74
N PHE A 51 1.93 -7.13 -4.27
CA PHE A 51 2.38 -8.45 -3.83
C PHE A 51 1.60 -8.92 -2.59
N LEU A 52 1.42 -8.05 -1.60
CA LEU A 52 0.67 -8.38 -0.38
C LEU A 52 -0.83 -8.58 -0.66
N GLU A 53 -1.42 -7.81 -1.56
CA GLU A 53 -2.82 -7.94 -1.94
C GLU A 53 -3.12 -9.23 -2.72
N LYS A 54 -2.13 -9.76 -3.44
CA LYS A 54 -2.23 -10.98 -4.25
C LYS A 54 -1.55 -12.19 -3.61
N TRP A 55 -1.21 -12.11 -2.32
CA TRP A 55 -0.55 -13.19 -1.61
C TRP A 55 -1.54 -14.35 -1.39
N GLU A 56 -1.21 -15.54 -1.94
CA GLU A 56 -1.93 -16.80 -1.72
C GLU A 56 -1.32 -17.61 -0.56
#